data_AF-A0A0K1U5R5-F1
#
_entry.id   AF-A0A0K1U5R5-F1
#
_cell.length_a   1.000
_cell.length_b   1.000
_cell.length_c   1.000
_cell.angle_alpha   90.00
_cell.angle_beta   90.00
_cell.angle_gamma   90.00
#
_symmetry.space_group_name_H-M   'P 1'
#
loop_
_entity.id
_entity.type
_entity.pdbx_description
1 polymer ?
#
loop_
_entity_poly.entity_id
_entity_poly.type
_entity_poly.pdbx_seq_one_letter_code
_entity_poly.pdbx_strand_id
1 'polypeptide(L)'
;MADDKLTRLADPETAIASYLDELLHTATDTALREEIEAPEPVKPAPPEPRVATRTKPASVPSVEKPPARPEPPKRVRETPAEPERPVVRQVPEAPVPKARIEAQPAPEPAAPPSRPEWSEQPFECLIFTVAGLQLAVPLILLGAIHRIEEEIRPIPGSPRWYMGIRPDRDQNLRVVDTAEWIMAGRVPPDARDNYRFVIRLDNSDWGLACDDVAQSFTLRPDEVRWRTARSKRPWLAGTVIDHMCALIDVRTMADLLVRAEREHHLDLS
;
A
#
# COMPACT_ATOMS: atom_id res chain seq x y z
N MET A 1 -17.75 73.57 -8.02
CA MET A 1 -18.77 72.67 -7.45
C MET A 1 -18.91 71.49 -8.38
N ALA A 2 -18.12 70.45 -8.16
CA ALA A 2 -18.16 69.21 -8.94
C ALA A 2 -17.49 68.11 -8.12
N ASP A 3 -18.15 66.95 -8.11
CA ASP A 3 -17.66 65.62 -7.76
C ASP A 3 -17.31 65.30 -6.30
N ASP A 4 -18.36 65.05 -5.53
CA ASP A 4 -18.31 64.24 -4.30
C ASP A 4 -19.27 63.03 -4.41
N LYS A 5 -19.31 62.39 -5.59
CA LYS A 5 -19.84 61.03 -5.72
C LYS A 5 -18.73 60.05 -5.37
N LEU A 6 -18.31 60.11 -4.11
CA LEU A 6 -17.41 59.14 -3.51
C LEU A 6 -18.06 57.76 -3.60
N THR A 7 -17.34 56.85 -4.24
CA THR A 7 -17.52 55.40 -4.29
C THR A 7 -18.01 54.88 -2.94
N ARG A 8 -19.32 54.70 -2.78
CA ARG A 8 -19.92 54.10 -1.59
C ARG A 8 -19.68 52.60 -1.68
N LEU A 9 -18.47 52.19 -1.30
CA LEU A 9 -18.09 50.79 -1.12
C LEU A 9 -19.13 50.15 -0.20
N ALA A 10 -19.80 49.10 -0.67
CA ALA A 10 -20.73 48.34 0.13
C ALA A 10 -20.01 47.83 1.39
N ASP A 11 -20.68 47.88 2.54
CA ASP A 11 -20.15 47.29 3.77
C ASP A 11 -19.78 45.82 3.52
N PRO A 12 -18.64 45.33 4.04
CA PRO A 12 -18.11 44.01 3.71
C PRO A 12 -19.11 42.89 4.03
N GLU A 13 -19.89 43.04 5.11
CA GLU A 13 -20.96 42.10 5.45
C GLU A 13 -22.09 42.07 4.41
N THR A 14 -22.41 43.21 3.81
CA THR A 14 -23.44 43.30 2.76
C THR A 14 -22.93 42.70 1.45
N ALA A 15 -21.66 42.93 1.10
CA ALA A 15 -21.04 42.32 -0.06
C ALA A 15 -20.99 40.78 0.05
N ILE A 16 -20.66 40.27 1.24
CA ILE A 16 -20.66 38.83 1.52
C ILE A 16 -22.09 38.27 1.46
N ALA A 17 -23.08 38.96 2.03
CA ALA A 17 -24.47 38.52 1.97
C ALA A 17 -24.99 38.42 0.53
N SER A 18 -24.73 39.42 -0.31
CA SER A 18 -25.13 39.39 -1.72
C SER A 18 -24.42 38.27 -2.51
N TYR A 19 -23.13 38.03 -2.25
CA TYR A 19 -22.39 36.95 -2.89
C TYR A 19 -22.92 35.55 -2.49
N LEU A 20 -23.28 35.37 -1.22
CA LEU A 20 -23.85 34.11 -0.74
C LEU A 20 -25.26 33.87 -1.29
N ASP A 21 -26.06 34.92 -1.45
CA ASP A 21 -27.39 34.82 -2.05
C ASP A 21 -27.34 34.43 -3.54
N GLU A 22 -26.38 35.00 -4.29
CA GLU A 22 -26.13 34.65 -5.69
C GLU A 22 -25.63 33.20 -5.85
N LEU A 23 -24.76 32.75 -4.94
CA LEU A 23 -24.30 31.36 -4.88
C LEU A 23 -25.44 30.38 -4.57
N LEU A 24 -26.33 30.72 -3.62
CA LEU A 24 -27.49 29.89 -3.28
C LEU A 24 -28.47 29.79 -4.46
N HIS A 25 -28.71 30.90 -5.15
CA HIS A 25 -29.57 30.91 -6.35
C HIS A 25 -28.99 30.04 -7.46
N THR A 26 -27.69 30.12 -7.72
CA THR A 26 -27.02 29.33 -8.75
C THR A 26 -27.06 27.83 -8.43
N ALA A 27 -26.85 27.44 -7.17
CA ALA A 27 -26.94 26.06 -6.74
C ALA A 27 -28.37 25.50 -6.89
N THR A 28 -29.39 26.30 -6.56
CA THR A 28 -30.80 25.89 -6.63
C THR A 28 -31.29 25.77 -8.08
N ASP A 29 -30.89 26.69 -8.96
CA ASP A 29 -31.21 26.64 -10.40
C ASP A 29 -30.54 25.45 -11.10
N THR A 30 -29.31 25.09 -10.68
CA THR A 30 -28.62 23.89 -11.18
C THR A 30 -29.35 22.61 -10.75
N ALA A 31 -29.77 22.51 -9.48
CA ALA A 31 -30.52 21.36 -8.98
C ALA A 31 -31.88 21.19 -9.67
N LEU A 32 -32.58 22.30 -9.95
CA LEU A 32 -33.87 22.25 -10.67
C LEU A 32 -33.71 21.81 -12.12
N ARG A 33 -32.59 22.16 -12.78
CA ARG A 33 -32.27 21.70 -14.14
C ARG A 33 -31.94 20.22 -14.19
N GLU A 34 -31.22 19.71 -13.19
CA GLU A 34 -30.87 18.29 -13.08
C GLU A 34 -32.10 17.39 -12.82
N GLU A 35 -33.12 17.91 -12.13
CA GLU A 35 -34.37 17.19 -11.85
C GLU A 35 -35.33 17.12 -13.05
N ILE A 36 -35.19 18.03 -14.03
CA ILE A 36 -35.97 18.02 -15.29
C ILE A 36 -35.37 17.03 -16.31
N GLU A 37 -34.07 16.73 -16.21
CA GLU A 37 -33.37 15.78 -17.07
C GLU A 37 -33.44 14.35 -16.52
N ALA A 38 -34.67 13.87 -16.29
CA ALA A 38 -34.90 12.47 -15.97
C ALA A 38 -34.57 11.57 -17.19
N PRO A 39 -33.81 10.47 -17.01
CA PRO A 39 -33.41 9.61 -18.12
C PRO A 39 -34.61 8.84 -18.69
N GLU A 40 -34.67 8.73 -20.02
CA GLU A 40 -35.70 7.99 -20.75
C GLU A 40 -35.86 6.53 -20.25
N PRO A 41 -37.10 5.99 -20.24
CA PRO A 41 -37.34 4.61 -19.81
C PRO A 41 -36.79 3.61 -20.85
N VAL A 42 -35.79 2.83 -20.42
CA VAL A 42 -35.20 1.74 -21.22
C VAL A 42 -36.24 0.63 -21.43
N LYS A 43 -36.56 0.34 -22.69
CA LYS A 43 -37.43 -0.79 -23.09
C LYS A 43 -36.76 -2.13 -22.78
N PRO A 44 -37.48 -3.15 -22.28
CA PRO A 44 -36.89 -4.47 -22.00
C PRO A 44 -36.68 -5.28 -23.27
N ALA A 45 -35.53 -5.93 -23.38
CA ALA A 45 -35.17 -6.87 -24.45
C ALA A 45 -35.86 -8.24 -24.27
N PRO A 46 -36.18 -8.99 -25.34
CA PRO A 46 -36.78 -10.34 -25.25
C PRO A 46 -35.78 -11.42 -24.78
N PRO A 47 -36.25 -12.50 -24.11
CA PRO A 47 -35.38 -13.51 -23.48
C PRO A 47 -34.85 -14.58 -24.47
N GLU A 48 -33.61 -15.02 -24.25
CA GLU A 48 -32.99 -16.18 -24.91
C GLU A 48 -33.64 -17.52 -24.48
N PRO A 49 -33.76 -18.51 -25.38
CA PRO A 49 -34.31 -19.81 -25.03
C PRO A 49 -33.28 -20.73 -24.36
N ARG A 50 -33.63 -21.21 -23.17
CA ARG A 50 -33.04 -22.38 -22.49
C ARG A 50 -33.18 -23.64 -23.36
N VAL A 51 -32.10 -24.41 -23.49
CA VAL A 51 -32.17 -25.80 -23.98
C VAL A 51 -31.51 -26.76 -22.97
N ALA A 52 -32.41 -27.51 -22.32
CA ALA A 52 -32.35 -28.90 -21.90
C ALA A 52 -31.08 -29.49 -21.23
N THR A 53 -31.23 -29.73 -19.93
CA THR A 53 -30.74 -30.90 -19.18
C THR A 53 -30.82 -32.22 -19.93
N ARG A 54 -29.75 -33.02 -19.88
CA ARG A 54 -29.83 -34.49 -19.98
C ARG A 54 -28.74 -35.18 -19.15
N THR A 55 -29.15 -35.67 -17.99
CA THR A 55 -28.50 -36.72 -17.19
C THR A 55 -28.59 -38.09 -17.86
N LYS A 56 -27.51 -38.88 -17.86
CA LYS A 56 -27.49 -40.24 -17.27
C LYS A 56 -26.07 -40.84 -17.16
N PRO A 57 -25.84 -41.80 -16.24
CA PRO A 57 -24.54 -42.21 -15.69
C PRO A 57 -24.07 -43.63 -16.13
N ALA A 58 -22.99 -44.11 -15.48
CA ALA A 58 -22.27 -45.41 -15.55
C ALA A 58 -20.97 -45.33 -16.38
N SER A 59 -19.82 -45.91 -16.03
CA SER A 59 -19.48 -46.97 -15.06
C SER A 59 -17.97 -46.87 -14.74
N VAL A 60 -17.57 -47.24 -13.52
CA VAL A 60 -16.20 -47.67 -13.16
C VAL A 60 -15.99 -49.13 -13.66
N PRO A 61 -14.77 -49.63 -13.95
CA PRO A 61 -13.78 -49.95 -12.90
C PRO A 61 -12.27 -49.90 -13.27
N SER A 62 -11.46 -49.92 -12.21
CA SER A 62 -10.20 -50.69 -12.05
C SER A 62 -8.83 -50.04 -12.31
N VAL A 63 -8.16 -49.73 -11.18
CA VAL A 63 -6.76 -50.04 -10.76
C VAL A 63 -5.59 -49.78 -11.72
N GLU A 64 -4.69 -48.85 -11.37
CA GLU A 64 -3.28 -49.16 -11.06
C GLU A 64 -2.45 -47.96 -10.52
N LYS A 65 -1.68 -48.25 -9.46
CA LYS A 65 -0.36 -47.70 -9.07
C LYS A 65 -0.24 -46.33 -8.36
N PRO A 66 0.13 -46.33 -7.05
CA PRO A 66 0.55 -45.14 -6.31
C PRO A 66 1.95 -44.62 -6.74
N PRO A 67 2.15 -43.30 -6.92
CA PRO A 67 3.49 -42.73 -7.02
C PRO A 67 4.11 -42.51 -5.63
N ALA A 68 5.42 -42.78 -5.60
CA ALA A 68 6.27 -42.85 -4.43
C ALA A 68 6.44 -41.51 -3.70
N ARG A 69 6.51 -41.64 -2.38
CA ARG A 69 6.91 -40.62 -1.38
C ARG A 69 8.44 -40.53 -1.36
N PRO A 70 9.06 -39.34 -1.39
CA PRO A 70 10.50 -39.22 -1.11
C PRO A 70 10.75 -39.20 0.41
N GLU A 71 11.65 -40.08 0.84
CA GLU A 71 12.21 -40.14 2.20
C GLU A 71 13.22 -39.01 2.46
N PRO A 72 13.31 -38.47 3.69
CA PRO A 72 14.33 -37.49 4.07
C PRO A 72 15.65 -38.17 4.46
N PRO A 73 16.83 -37.61 4.09
CA PRO A 73 18.10 -38.12 4.60
C PRO A 73 18.34 -37.67 6.04
N LYS A 74 18.97 -38.60 6.76
CA LYS A 74 19.16 -38.63 8.21
C LYS A 74 20.17 -37.60 8.70
N ARG A 75 19.81 -37.04 9.84
CA ARG A 75 20.61 -36.42 10.90
C ARG A 75 21.89 -37.21 11.20
N VAL A 76 23.05 -36.57 11.10
CA VAL A 76 24.27 -36.97 11.79
C VAL A 76 24.46 -36.00 12.95
N ARG A 77 24.61 -36.55 14.15
CA ARG A 77 24.86 -35.85 15.41
C ARG A 77 26.20 -36.38 15.92
N GLU A 78 27.24 -35.57 15.90
CA GLU A 78 28.45 -35.80 16.69
C GLU A 78 28.94 -34.46 17.28
N THR A 79 28.58 -34.32 18.55
CA THR A 79 29.27 -33.83 19.75
C THR A 79 30.33 -32.71 19.70
N PRO A 80 30.34 -31.83 20.74
CA PRO A 80 31.08 -30.55 20.78
C PRO A 80 32.52 -30.64 21.29
N ALA A 81 33.36 -29.68 20.91
CA ALA A 81 34.56 -29.31 21.66
C ALA A 81 35.00 -27.87 21.34
N GLU A 82 34.86 -27.02 22.34
CA GLU A 82 35.47 -25.72 22.52
C GLU A 82 37.00 -25.84 22.61
N PRO A 83 37.77 -24.79 22.28
CA PRO A 83 38.98 -24.56 23.05
C PRO A 83 39.09 -23.12 23.57
N GLU A 84 39.24 -23.07 24.88
CA GLU A 84 39.74 -21.97 25.69
C GLU A 84 41.14 -21.49 25.23
N ARG A 85 41.37 -20.18 25.31
CA ARG A 85 42.71 -19.57 25.53
C ARG A 85 43.18 -19.94 26.96
N PRO A 86 44.47 -19.85 27.39
CA PRO A 86 45.36 -18.69 27.13
C PRO A 86 46.91 -18.87 27.29
N VAL A 87 47.66 -17.76 27.04
CA VAL A 87 49.04 -17.33 27.48
C VAL A 87 50.24 -18.24 27.11
N VAL A 88 51.39 -17.78 26.56
CA VAL A 88 52.46 -17.00 27.21
C VAL A 88 53.53 -16.50 26.19
N ARG A 89 53.71 -15.17 26.16
CA ARG A 89 54.96 -14.37 26.24
C ARG A 89 56.20 -14.75 25.40
N GLN A 90 56.64 -13.82 24.54
CA GLN A 90 58.01 -13.27 24.53
C GLN A 90 58.09 -11.94 23.73
N VAL A 91 59.00 -11.07 24.15
CA VAL A 91 59.27 -9.65 23.80
C VAL A 91 60.78 -9.58 23.48
N PRO A 92 61.38 -8.53 22.87
CA PRO A 92 61.12 -7.76 21.64
C PRO A 92 62.33 -7.83 20.65
N GLU A 93 62.18 -7.39 19.40
CA GLU A 93 63.32 -6.85 18.63
C GLU A 93 62.83 -5.80 17.60
N ALA A 94 63.42 -4.61 17.65
CA ALA A 94 63.35 -3.55 16.64
C ALA A 94 64.74 -3.47 15.96
N PRO A 95 64.98 -2.85 14.77
CA PRO A 95 64.23 -1.73 14.17
C PRO A 95 64.15 -1.62 12.60
N VAL A 96 63.17 -0.82 12.10
CA VAL A 96 63.06 0.01 10.83
C VAL A 96 63.34 -0.60 9.43
N PRO A 97 62.75 -0.12 8.28
CA PRO A 97 62.15 1.20 8.02
C PRO A 97 60.83 1.28 7.20
N LYS A 98 60.20 2.45 7.36
CA LYS A 98 59.15 3.16 6.60
C LYS A 98 58.81 2.63 5.18
N ALA A 99 57.62 2.03 5.05
CA ALA A 99 56.82 2.11 3.83
C ALA A 99 55.53 2.88 4.16
N ARG A 100 55.50 4.16 3.76
CA ARG A 100 54.31 5.01 3.81
C ARG A 100 53.35 4.50 2.72
N ILE A 101 52.45 3.60 3.08
CA ILE A 101 51.28 3.31 2.27
C ILE A 101 50.40 4.55 2.38
N GLU A 102 50.33 5.32 1.30
CA GLU A 102 49.27 6.32 1.14
C GLU A 102 47.94 5.58 1.24
N ALA A 103 47.25 5.80 2.36
CA ALA A 103 45.89 5.36 2.53
C ALA A 103 45.05 6.06 1.46
N GLN A 104 44.68 5.32 0.41
CA GLN A 104 43.51 5.66 -0.39
C GLN A 104 42.35 5.85 0.58
N PRO A 105 41.60 6.96 0.49
CA PRO A 105 40.38 7.09 1.25
C PRO A 105 39.48 5.91 0.88
N ALA A 106 39.11 5.12 1.89
CA ALA A 106 38.02 4.16 1.74
C ALA A 106 36.80 4.94 1.18
N PRO A 107 36.08 4.40 0.18
CA PRO A 107 34.89 5.06 -0.31
C PRO A 107 33.96 5.27 0.89
N GLU A 108 33.55 6.52 1.11
CA GLU A 108 32.48 6.83 2.06
C GLU A 108 31.30 5.92 1.76
N PRO A 109 30.64 5.34 2.77
CA PRO A 109 29.43 4.57 2.54
C PRO A 109 28.45 5.48 1.81
N ALA A 110 28.21 5.16 0.54
CA ALA A 110 27.21 5.84 -0.28
C ALA A 110 25.93 5.92 0.55
N ALA A 111 25.42 7.14 0.74
CA ALA A 111 24.13 7.34 1.36
C ALA A 111 23.14 6.36 0.69
N PRO A 112 22.34 5.60 1.47
CA PRO A 112 21.42 4.64 0.87
C PRO A 112 20.59 5.37 -0.18
N PRO A 113 20.36 4.74 -1.35
CA PRO A 113 19.72 5.42 -2.46
C PRO A 113 18.41 6.02 -1.96
N SER A 114 18.30 7.35 -2.07
CA SER A 114 17.12 8.10 -1.63
C SER A 114 15.84 7.69 -2.37
N ARG A 115 16.00 6.88 -3.43
CA ARG A 115 14.98 6.45 -4.36
C ARG A 115 15.09 4.93 -4.58
N PRO A 116 13.98 4.19 -4.64
CA PRO A 116 14.01 2.76 -4.96
C PRO A 116 14.53 2.48 -6.38
N GLU A 117 15.27 1.38 -6.56
CA GLU A 117 15.90 1.01 -7.85
C GLU A 117 14.90 0.92 -9.01
N TRP A 118 13.69 0.40 -8.75
CA TRP A 118 12.65 0.28 -9.76
C TRP A 118 12.11 1.61 -10.31
N SER A 119 12.38 2.72 -9.63
CA SER A 119 11.88 4.03 -10.02
C SER A 119 12.87 4.87 -10.83
N GLU A 120 13.93 4.25 -11.33
CA GLU A 120 14.85 4.89 -12.28
C GLU A 120 14.30 4.91 -13.72
N GLN A 121 13.40 3.98 -14.05
CA GLN A 121 12.75 3.88 -15.36
C GLN A 121 11.27 4.22 -15.24
N PRO A 122 10.54 4.53 -16.33
CA PRO A 122 9.08 4.61 -16.31
C PRO A 122 8.45 3.29 -15.84
N PHE A 123 7.46 3.36 -14.96
CA PHE A 123 6.80 2.21 -14.36
C PHE A 123 5.29 2.39 -14.32
N GLU A 124 4.54 1.29 -14.31
CA GLU A 124 3.09 1.35 -14.14
C GLU A 124 2.71 1.38 -12.66
N CYS A 125 1.76 2.24 -12.33
CA CYS A 125 1.16 2.37 -11.00
C CYS A 125 -0.33 2.06 -11.04
N LEU A 126 -0.81 1.48 -9.95
CA LEU A 126 -2.23 1.31 -9.69
C LEU A 126 -2.66 2.31 -8.62
N ILE A 127 -3.72 3.08 -8.92
CA ILE A 127 -4.35 3.97 -7.94
C ILE A 127 -5.40 3.18 -7.17
N PHE A 128 -5.44 3.37 -5.86
CA PHE A 128 -6.49 2.86 -5.01
C PHE A 128 -6.84 3.88 -3.94
N THR A 129 -8.03 3.75 -3.36
CA THR A 129 -8.57 4.69 -2.39
C THR A 129 -8.84 4.01 -1.05
N VAL A 130 -8.55 4.75 0.03
CA VAL A 130 -8.72 4.29 1.40
C VAL A 130 -9.22 5.44 2.26
N ALA A 131 -10.44 5.32 2.77
CA ALA A 131 -11.13 6.33 3.57
C ALA A 131 -11.03 7.74 2.94
N GLY A 132 -11.19 7.84 1.62
CA GLY A 132 -11.09 9.09 0.85
C GLY A 132 -9.67 9.56 0.52
N LEU A 133 -8.61 8.84 0.94
CA LEU A 133 -7.22 9.12 0.56
C LEU A 133 -6.83 8.31 -0.68
N GLN A 134 -6.25 8.98 -1.69
CA GLN A 134 -5.72 8.32 -2.89
C GLN A 134 -4.26 7.92 -2.70
N LEU A 135 -3.97 6.65 -2.99
CA LEU A 135 -2.66 6.03 -2.90
C LEU A 135 -2.30 5.38 -4.22
N ALA A 136 -1.01 5.31 -4.51
CA ALA A 136 -0.48 4.62 -5.68
C ALA A 136 0.52 3.53 -5.25
N VAL A 137 0.43 2.38 -5.90
CA VAL A 137 1.39 1.28 -5.74
C VAL A 137 1.95 0.86 -7.10
N PRO A 138 3.28 0.68 -7.23
CA PRO A 138 3.87 0.17 -8.47
C PRO A 138 3.39 -1.25 -8.77
N LEU A 139 2.92 -1.52 -9.99
CA LEU A 139 2.40 -2.83 -10.39
C LEU A 139 3.47 -3.94 -10.34
N ILE A 140 4.74 -3.58 -10.58
CA ILE A 140 5.88 -4.49 -10.45
C ILE A 140 6.08 -5.04 -9.02
N LEU A 141 5.51 -4.38 -8.01
CA LEU A 141 5.55 -4.77 -6.60
C LEU A 141 4.16 -5.13 -6.08
N LEU A 142 3.17 -5.24 -6.96
CA LEU A 142 1.83 -5.68 -6.60
C LEU A 142 1.76 -7.19 -6.73
N GLY A 143 1.40 -7.88 -5.64
CA GLY A 143 1.31 -9.34 -5.64
C GLY A 143 0.00 -9.83 -6.23
N ALA A 144 -1.12 -9.40 -5.65
CA ALA A 144 -2.46 -9.79 -6.05
C ALA A 144 -3.49 -8.81 -5.50
N ILE A 145 -4.66 -8.73 -6.13
CA ILE A 145 -5.79 -7.94 -5.64
C ILE A 145 -6.95 -8.91 -5.40
N HIS A 146 -7.41 -8.96 -4.16
CA HIS A 146 -8.53 -9.81 -3.75
C HIS A 146 -9.74 -8.96 -3.43
N ARG A 147 -10.92 -9.40 -3.84
CA ARG A 147 -12.18 -8.86 -3.32
C ARG A 147 -12.47 -9.49 -1.96
N ILE A 148 -12.98 -8.68 -1.03
CA ILE A 148 -13.43 -9.13 0.29
C ILE A 148 -14.81 -9.75 0.11
N GLU A 149 -14.83 -11.01 -0.33
CA GLU A 149 -16.05 -11.83 -0.40
C GLU A 149 -16.22 -12.70 0.85
N GLU A 150 -15.09 -13.11 1.44
CA GLU A 150 -15.02 -13.91 2.66
C GLU A 150 -14.57 -13.03 3.83
N GLU A 151 -15.13 -13.30 5.00
CA GLU A 151 -14.84 -12.56 6.22
C GLU A 151 -13.39 -12.77 6.68
N ILE A 152 -12.69 -11.66 6.95
CA ILE A 152 -11.34 -11.67 7.52
C ILE A 152 -11.45 -12.14 8.97
N ARG A 153 -10.69 -13.17 9.37
CA ARG A 153 -10.77 -13.71 10.74
C ARG A 153 -9.96 -12.82 11.70
N PRO A 154 -10.61 -12.05 12.60
CA PRO A 154 -9.88 -11.21 13.53
C PRO A 154 -9.17 -12.05 14.59
N ILE A 155 -8.00 -11.58 15.02
CA ILE A 155 -7.24 -12.21 16.11
C ILE A 155 -7.49 -11.43 17.41
N PRO A 156 -8.03 -12.07 18.47
CA PRO A 156 -8.22 -11.41 19.76
C PRO A 156 -6.90 -10.86 20.32
N GLY A 157 -6.93 -9.63 20.83
CA GLY A 157 -5.75 -8.97 21.39
C GLY A 157 -4.79 -8.38 20.34
N SER A 158 -5.12 -8.47 19.05
CA SER A 158 -4.38 -7.76 18.00
C SER A 158 -4.61 -6.25 18.07
N PRO A 159 -3.62 -5.44 17.66
CA PRO A 159 -3.76 -3.99 17.64
C PRO A 159 -4.76 -3.54 16.57
N ARG A 160 -5.30 -2.32 16.71
CA ARG A 160 -6.39 -1.83 15.84
C ARG A 160 -6.05 -1.91 14.35
N TRP A 161 -4.85 -1.55 13.95
CA TRP A 161 -4.43 -1.60 12.55
C TRP A 161 -4.43 -3.01 11.95
N TYR A 162 -4.45 -4.07 12.76
CA TYR A 162 -4.50 -5.44 12.28
C TYR A 162 -5.95 -5.92 12.18
N MET A 163 -6.42 -6.20 10.97
CA MET A 163 -7.81 -6.68 10.77
C MET A 163 -7.93 -8.18 11.02
N GLY A 164 -6.91 -8.97 10.67
CA GLY A 164 -6.96 -10.41 10.85
C GLY A 164 -6.21 -11.20 9.78
N ILE A 165 -6.57 -12.47 9.65
CA ILE A 165 -6.01 -13.39 8.66
C ILE A 165 -7.11 -13.85 7.70
N ARG A 166 -6.79 -13.84 6.41
CA ARG A 166 -7.60 -14.41 5.35
C ARG A 166 -6.82 -15.54 4.64
N PRO A 167 -7.38 -16.74 4.46
CA PRO A 167 -6.73 -17.76 3.65
C PRO A 167 -6.70 -17.30 2.19
N ASP A 168 -5.54 -17.39 1.55
CA ASP A 168 -5.35 -17.22 0.11
C ASP A 168 -4.95 -18.57 -0.51
N ARG A 169 -4.97 -18.67 -1.84
CA ARG A 169 -4.75 -19.94 -2.57
C ARG A 169 -3.47 -20.67 -2.15
N ASP A 170 -2.41 -19.92 -1.90
CA ASP A 170 -1.07 -20.46 -1.62
C ASP A 170 -0.60 -20.23 -0.18
N GLN A 171 -1.13 -19.22 0.52
CA GLN A 171 -0.68 -18.82 1.86
C GLN A 171 -1.77 -18.10 2.66
N ASN A 172 -1.55 -17.93 3.97
CA ASN A 172 -2.42 -17.12 4.82
C ASN A 172 -2.04 -15.64 4.73
N LEU A 173 -2.93 -14.82 4.19
CA LEU A 173 -2.73 -13.38 4.04
C LEU A 173 -3.14 -12.65 5.34
N ARG A 174 -2.21 -11.87 5.90
CA ARG A 174 -2.45 -10.99 7.05
C ARG A 174 -2.96 -9.65 6.53
N VAL A 175 -4.18 -9.30 6.91
CA VAL A 175 -4.86 -8.11 6.41
C VAL A 175 -4.75 -6.98 7.42
N VAL A 176 -4.36 -5.81 6.92
CA VAL A 176 -4.14 -4.59 7.69
C VAL A 176 -5.11 -3.51 7.25
N ASP A 177 -5.60 -2.79 8.23
CA ASP A 177 -6.40 -1.59 8.06
C ASP A 177 -5.48 -0.46 7.57
N THR A 178 -5.51 -0.21 6.27
CA THR A 178 -4.64 0.77 5.62
C THR A 178 -4.92 2.19 6.10
N ALA A 179 -6.18 2.54 6.39
CA ALA A 179 -6.50 3.87 6.91
C ALA A 179 -5.90 4.05 8.30
N GLU A 180 -6.06 3.07 9.19
CA GLU A 180 -5.52 3.16 10.56
C GLU A 180 -3.99 3.25 10.53
N TRP A 181 -3.36 2.47 9.64
CA TRP A 181 -1.92 2.50 9.45
C TRP A 181 -1.40 3.85 8.94
N ILE A 182 -2.07 4.42 7.93
CA ILE A 182 -1.61 5.67 7.29
C ILE A 182 -2.02 6.90 8.09
N MET A 183 -3.25 6.95 8.60
CA MET A 183 -3.79 8.15 9.27
C MET A 183 -3.46 8.20 10.76
N ALA A 184 -2.96 7.10 11.35
CA ALA A 184 -2.57 6.99 12.75
C ALA A 184 -3.66 7.49 13.70
N GLY A 185 -4.86 6.91 13.59
CA GLY A 185 -6.01 7.22 14.46
C GLY A 185 -6.88 8.39 14.02
N ARG A 186 -6.64 9.02 12.86
CA ARG A 186 -7.54 10.03 12.26
C ARG A 186 -8.52 9.43 11.23
N VAL A 187 -8.84 8.16 11.40
CA VAL A 187 -9.65 7.39 10.47
C VAL A 187 -11.13 7.74 10.66
N PRO A 188 -11.90 7.93 9.58
CA PRO A 188 -13.35 8.02 9.65
C PRO A 188 -13.95 6.78 10.32
N PRO A 189 -14.99 6.92 11.17
CA PRO A 189 -15.53 5.80 11.95
C PRO A 189 -16.03 4.63 11.08
N ASP A 190 -16.53 4.93 9.88
CA ASP A 190 -17.11 3.94 8.96
C ASP A 190 -16.12 3.44 7.90
N ALA A 191 -14.82 3.75 8.02
CA ALA A 191 -13.83 3.37 7.01
C ALA A 191 -13.74 1.85 6.80
N ARG A 192 -13.81 1.07 7.88
CA ARG A 192 -13.66 -0.39 7.83
C ARG A 192 -14.79 -1.08 7.08
N ASP A 193 -15.99 -0.55 7.21
CA ASP A 193 -17.19 -1.13 6.59
C ASP A 193 -17.19 -0.91 5.07
N ASN A 194 -16.40 0.06 4.60
CA ASN A 194 -16.28 0.40 3.19
C ASN A 194 -15.18 -0.38 2.47
N TYR A 195 -14.36 -1.17 3.17
CA TYR A 195 -13.29 -1.95 2.54
C TYR A 195 -13.87 -3.08 1.69
N ARG A 196 -13.55 -3.05 0.38
CA ARG A 196 -14.01 -4.05 -0.60
C ARG A 196 -12.87 -4.87 -1.18
N PHE A 197 -11.64 -4.38 -1.07
CA PHE A 197 -10.47 -4.99 -1.69
C PHE A 197 -9.34 -5.17 -0.68
N VAL A 198 -8.50 -6.18 -0.93
CA VAL A 198 -7.22 -6.39 -0.24
C VAL A 198 -6.12 -6.51 -1.29
N ILE A 199 -5.16 -5.60 -1.24
CA ILE A 199 -4.00 -5.58 -2.13
C ILE A 199 -2.83 -6.25 -1.43
N ARG A 200 -2.36 -7.38 -1.95
CA ARG A 200 -1.16 -8.07 -1.46
C ARG A 200 0.10 -7.32 -1.90
N LEU A 201 0.98 -7.07 -0.95
CA LEU A 201 2.26 -6.40 -1.17
C LEU A 201 3.32 -7.41 -1.64
N ASP A 202 3.75 -7.29 -2.90
CA ASP A 202 4.79 -8.13 -3.52
C ASP A 202 4.56 -9.64 -3.24
N ASN A 203 5.61 -10.36 -2.86
CA ASN A 203 5.55 -11.75 -2.43
C ASN A 203 5.46 -11.90 -0.90
N SER A 204 4.93 -10.89 -0.19
CA SER A 204 4.78 -10.92 1.26
C SER A 204 3.44 -11.52 1.71
N ASP A 205 3.38 -11.95 2.97
CA ASP A 205 2.14 -12.38 3.63
C ASP A 205 1.23 -11.20 4.03
N TRP A 206 1.53 -9.96 3.61
CA TRP A 206 0.80 -8.76 4.02
C TRP A 206 -0.13 -8.24 2.93
N GLY A 207 -1.35 -7.92 3.33
CA GLY A 207 -2.38 -7.32 2.51
C GLY A 207 -2.90 -6.00 3.10
N LEU A 208 -3.04 -5.00 2.23
CA LEU A 208 -3.62 -3.70 2.55
C LEU A 208 -5.10 -3.70 2.19
N ALA A 209 -5.99 -3.48 3.18
CA ALA A 209 -7.41 -3.30 2.92
C ALA A 209 -7.71 -1.91 2.35
N CYS A 210 -8.55 -1.83 1.32
CA CYS A 210 -8.92 -0.58 0.67
C CYS A 210 -10.37 -0.58 0.17
N ASP A 211 -10.90 0.63 -0.06
CA ASP A 211 -12.30 0.84 -0.46
C ASP A 211 -12.52 0.48 -1.92
N ASP A 212 -11.66 1.04 -2.79
CA ASP A 212 -11.80 0.93 -4.23
C ASP A 212 -10.45 0.95 -4.94
N VAL A 213 -10.40 0.29 -6.10
CA VAL A 213 -9.22 0.19 -6.95
C VAL A 213 -9.55 0.81 -8.30
N ALA A 214 -8.79 1.84 -8.67
CA ALA A 214 -8.97 2.60 -9.90
C ALA A 214 -8.03 2.09 -11.02
N GLN A 215 -7.99 2.82 -12.14
CA GLN A 215 -7.19 2.46 -13.31
C GLN A 215 -5.68 2.50 -13.03
N SER A 216 -4.92 1.65 -13.73
CA SER A 216 -3.47 1.79 -13.82
C SER A 216 -3.06 2.88 -14.81
N PHE A 217 -1.89 3.45 -14.58
CA PHE A 217 -1.29 4.45 -15.46
C PHE A 217 0.24 4.33 -15.45
N THR A 218 0.88 4.75 -16.53
CA THR A 218 2.34 4.82 -16.62
C THR A 218 2.81 6.12 -16.00
N LEU A 219 3.76 6.01 -15.07
CA LEU A 219 4.32 7.12 -14.32
C LEU A 219 5.80 7.24 -14.65
N ARG A 220 6.24 8.45 -15.01
CA ARG A 220 7.66 8.76 -15.18
C ARG A 220 8.28 9.15 -13.84
N PRO A 221 9.58 8.87 -13.62
CA PRO A 221 10.25 9.28 -12.41
C PRO A 221 10.22 10.79 -12.14
N ASP A 222 10.10 11.61 -13.19
CA ASP A 222 10.05 13.07 -13.11
C ASP A 222 8.69 13.61 -12.63
N GLU A 223 7.62 12.81 -12.78
CA GLU A 223 6.23 13.13 -12.41
C GLU A 223 5.96 12.83 -10.91
N VAL A 224 7.00 12.44 -10.18
CA VAL A 224 6.94 12.14 -8.75
C VAL A 224 7.82 13.12 -7.99
N ARG A 225 7.23 13.74 -6.97
CA ARG A 225 7.94 14.47 -5.93
C ARG A 225 8.50 13.48 -4.92
N TRP A 226 9.70 12.98 -5.18
CA TRP A 226 10.41 12.04 -4.30
C TRP A 226 10.82 12.70 -3.00
N ARG A 227 10.81 11.90 -1.93
CA ARG A 227 11.20 12.36 -0.59
C ARG A 227 12.65 11.99 -0.34
N THR A 228 13.47 12.99 0.00
CA THR A 228 14.91 12.80 0.25
C THR A 228 15.25 12.65 1.72
N ALA A 229 14.35 13.03 2.63
CA ALA A 229 14.56 12.97 4.07
C ALA A 229 13.87 11.76 4.71
N ARG A 230 14.52 11.15 5.71
CA ARG A 230 13.89 10.19 6.62
C ARG A 230 12.75 10.89 7.38
N SER A 231 11.58 10.86 6.78
CA SER A 231 10.36 11.39 7.36
C SER A 231 9.82 10.44 8.44
N LYS A 232 8.96 11.00 9.30
CA LYS A 232 7.99 10.27 10.14
C LYS A 232 7.21 9.15 9.42
N ARG A 233 7.13 9.15 8.09
CA ARG A 233 6.40 8.18 7.26
C ARG A 233 7.35 7.48 6.30
N PRO A 234 8.10 6.47 6.75
CA PRO A 234 9.09 5.78 5.91
C PRO A 234 8.46 5.00 4.76
N TRP A 235 7.19 4.60 4.87
CA TRP A 235 6.44 3.93 3.80
C TRP A 235 6.07 4.82 2.60
N LEU A 236 6.26 6.15 2.69
CA LEU A 236 5.90 7.09 1.62
C LEU A 236 7.13 7.38 0.75
N ALA A 237 7.16 6.85 -0.46
CA ALA A 237 8.25 7.06 -1.43
C ALA A 237 8.23 8.48 -2.01
N GLY A 238 7.03 8.99 -2.31
CA GLY A 238 6.84 10.27 -3.00
C GLY A 238 5.38 10.65 -3.15
N THR A 239 5.15 11.79 -3.80
CA THR A 239 3.80 12.23 -4.19
C THR A 239 3.76 12.35 -5.71
N VAL A 240 2.76 11.72 -6.33
CA VAL A 240 2.52 11.82 -7.76
C VAL A 240 1.91 13.19 -8.04
N ILE A 241 2.49 13.92 -9.00
CA ILE A 241 2.12 15.32 -9.26
C ILE A 241 0.74 15.40 -9.94
N ASP A 242 0.51 14.62 -10.99
CA ASP A 242 -0.70 14.76 -11.80
C ASP A 242 -1.96 14.27 -11.09
N HIS A 243 -1.85 13.16 -10.35
CA HIS A 243 -2.97 12.56 -9.63
C HIS A 243 -3.05 12.97 -8.16
N MET A 244 -2.08 13.77 -7.67
CA MET A 244 -2.00 14.22 -6.27
C MET A 244 -2.08 13.07 -5.25
N CYS A 245 -1.66 11.87 -5.64
CA CYS A 245 -1.73 10.67 -4.80
C CYS A 245 -0.39 10.35 -4.14
N ALA A 246 -0.44 9.68 -3.00
CA ALA A 246 0.76 9.27 -2.27
C ALA A 246 1.30 7.95 -2.84
N LEU A 247 2.56 7.95 -3.30
CA LEU A 247 3.24 6.77 -3.82
C LEU A 247 3.85 5.96 -2.68
N ILE A 248 3.43 4.72 -2.54
CA ILE A 248 3.86 3.82 -1.47
C ILE A 248 5.18 3.13 -1.84
N ASP A 249 6.13 3.12 -0.91
CA ASP A 249 7.26 2.21 -0.94
C ASP A 249 6.84 0.85 -0.35
N VAL A 250 6.52 -0.10 -1.23
CA VAL A 250 6.01 -1.42 -0.87
C VAL A 250 6.98 -2.20 0.02
N ARG A 251 8.29 -2.13 -0.27
CA ARG A 251 9.31 -2.88 0.47
C ARG A 251 9.40 -2.36 1.90
N THR A 252 9.53 -1.04 2.02
CA THR A 252 9.56 -0.39 3.32
C THR A 252 8.25 -0.58 4.08
N MET A 253 7.10 -0.53 3.40
CA MET A 253 5.80 -0.80 4.01
C MET A 253 5.74 -2.22 4.61
N ALA A 254 6.08 -3.24 3.83
CA ALA A 254 6.08 -4.63 4.31
C ALA A 254 7.02 -4.84 5.50
N ASP A 255 8.23 -4.27 5.45
CA ASP A 255 9.20 -4.34 6.55
C ASP A 255 8.67 -3.70 7.85
N LEU A 256 7.96 -2.58 7.74
CA LEU A 256 7.35 -1.92 8.91
C LEU A 256 6.22 -2.75 9.50
N LEU A 257 5.40 -3.41 8.67
CA LEU A 257 4.33 -4.29 9.14
C LEU A 257 4.88 -5.50 9.89
N VAL A 258 5.94 -6.12 9.36
CA VAL A 258 6.64 -7.23 10.03
C VAL A 258 7.21 -6.79 11.39
N ARG A 259 7.77 -5.58 11.48
CA ARG A 259 8.31 -5.05 12.75
C ARG A 259 7.21 -4.73 13.75
N ALA A 260 6.16 -4.02 13.32
CA ALA A 260 5.04 -3.64 14.17
C ALA A 260 4.30 -4.86 14.75
N GLU A 261 4.24 -5.96 13.99
CA GLU A 261 3.70 -7.21 14.49
C GLU A 261 4.54 -7.81 15.63
N ARG A 262 5.87 -7.81 15.49
CA ARG A 262 6.79 -8.36 16.51
C ARG A 262 6.81 -7.54 17.79
N GLU A 263 6.72 -6.22 17.64
CA GLU A 263 6.84 -5.28 18.76
C GLU A 263 5.49 -5.00 19.43
N HIS A 264 4.37 -5.46 18.84
CA HIS A 264 2.99 -5.18 19.27
C HIS A 264 2.70 -3.68 19.53
N HIS A 265 3.58 -2.79 19.07
CA HIS A 265 3.56 -1.36 19.36
C HIS A 265 3.84 -0.57 18.07
N LEU A 266 3.07 0.49 17.86
CA LEU A 266 3.26 1.43 16.76
C LEU A 266 3.72 2.77 17.31
N ASP A 267 5.02 3.06 17.21
CA ASP A 267 5.53 4.43 17.32
C ASP A 267 5.69 5.02 15.92
N LEU A 268 4.64 5.66 15.42
CA LEU A 268 4.64 6.45 14.16
C LEU A 268 4.70 7.98 14.42
N SER A 269 5.20 8.39 15.60
CA SER A 269 5.24 9.79 16.03
C SER A 269 6.41 10.60 15.48
#